data_AF-A0A2K8L4F5-F1
#
_entry.id   AF-A0A2K8L4F5-F1
#
_cell.length_a   1.000
_cell.length_b   1.000
_cell.length_c   1.000
_cell.angle_alpha   90.00
_cell.angle_beta   90.00
_cell.angle_gamma   90.00
#
_symmetry.space_group_name_H-M   'P 1'
#
loop_
_entity.id
_entity.type
_entity.pdbx_description
1 polymer ?
#
loop_
_entity_poly.entity_id
_entity_poly.type
_entity_poly.pdbx_seq_one_letter_code
_entity_poly.pdbx_strand_id
1 'polypeptide(L)'
;MFKMMPTTLVFLATCLIAACALKPEPKADLKNMGDADVHAVSDQVIRTVMQNMKSKTVDNDEIIFKNEEEKEKYFRESVDVANSVQASADFITGIGERLQLTRQEQLEFSRLASTLSQQAGEVRKLAVSEKANAVRNKMNQMIGTCNSCHDRFRVMSAE
;
A
#
# COMPACT_ATOMS: atom_id res chain seq x y z
N MET A 1 -68.04 9.67 54.19
CA MET A 1 -66.71 10.17 53.81
C MET A 1 -65.68 9.12 54.19
N PHE A 2 -65.15 8.36 53.23
CA PHE A 2 -63.81 7.73 53.19
C PHE A 2 -63.73 6.75 52.01
N LYS A 3 -62.52 6.67 51.42
CA LYS A 3 -61.98 5.69 50.44
C LYS A 3 -62.39 5.88 48.98
N MET A 4 -61.55 5.64 47.98
CA MET A 4 -60.10 5.40 47.83
C MET A 4 -59.90 5.49 46.30
N MET A 5 -58.92 6.26 45.81
CA MET A 5 -58.56 6.28 44.38
C MET A 5 -57.80 4.99 44.01
N PRO A 6 -58.06 4.40 42.83
CA PRO A 6 -57.25 3.30 42.33
C PRO A 6 -55.99 3.82 41.62
N THR A 7 -54.92 3.07 41.85
CA THR A 7 -53.60 3.09 41.23
C THR A 7 -53.66 2.67 39.75
N THR A 8 -52.54 2.84 39.02
CA THR A 8 -52.19 2.42 37.63
C THR A 8 -52.32 3.54 36.58
N LEU A 9 -51.39 3.75 35.63
CA LEU A 9 -50.25 2.96 35.15
C LEU A 9 -49.26 3.94 34.47
N VAL A 10 -47.98 3.92 34.85
CA VAL A 10 -46.89 4.60 34.13
C VAL A 10 -46.39 3.62 33.07
N PHE A 11 -46.67 3.87 31.79
CA PHE A 11 -45.98 3.22 30.67
C PHE A 11 -46.30 3.97 29.37
N LEU A 12 -45.32 4.65 28.78
CA LEU A 12 -45.04 4.79 27.33
C LEU A 12 -44.22 6.06 27.08
N ALA A 13 -42.91 5.91 26.85
CA ALA A 13 -42.15 6.79 25.96
C ALA A 13 -40.71 6.26 25.79
N THR A 14 -40.56 5.15 25.05
CA THR A 14 -39.25 4.75 24.49
C THR A 14 -39.45 4.47 23.00
N CYS A 15 -39.55 5.55 22.22
CA CYS A 15 -39.51 5.46 20.77
C CYS A 15 -38.06 5.54 20.26
N LEU A 16 -37.62 4.39 19.72
CA LEU A 16 -36.96 4.25 18.41
C LEU A 16 -35.58 4.88 18.22
N ILE A 17 -34.54 4.15 18.66
CA ILE A 17 -33.24 4.12 17.99
C ILE A 17 -33.17 2.84 17.14
N ALA A 18 -33.69 2.92 15.92
CA ALA A 18 -33.42 1.94 14.87
C ALA A 18 -32.43 2.56 13.88
N ALA A 19 -31.16 2.63 14.30
CA ALA A 19 -30.07 2.87 13.37
C ALA A 19 -29.99 1.66 12.42
N CYS A 20 -30.21 1.91 11.14
CA CYS A 20 -30.12 0.89 10.09
C CYS A 20 -28.70 0.31 10.09
N ALA A 21 -28.57 -0.93 10.56
CA ALA A 21 -27.44 -1.77 10.23
C ALA A 21 -27.52 -2.08 8.73
N LEU A 22 -26.81 -1.28 7.91
CA LEU A 22 -26.51 -1.65 6.53
C LEU A 22 -25.78 -3.00 6.59
N LYS A 23 -26.47 -4.07 6.20
CA LYS A 23 -25.80 -5.34 5.92
C LYS A 23 -24.83 -5.08 4.76
N PRO A 24 -23.55 -5.45 4.87
CA PRO A 24 -22.67 -5.44 3.72
C PRO A 24 -23.29 -6.34 2.65
N GLU A 25 -23.50 -5.79 1.45
CA GLU A 25 -23.82 -6.61 0.29
C GLU A 25 -22.76 -7.71 0.13
N PRO A 26 -23.13 -8.92 -0.31
CA PRO A 26 -22.16 -9.96 -0.60
C PRO A 26 -21.19 -9.42 -1.64
N LYS A 27 -19.91 -9.30 -1.29
CA LYS A 27 -18.87 -8.96 -2.25
C LYS A 27 -18.94 -10.00 -3.36
N ALA A 28 -19.12 -9.54 -4.61
CA ALA A 28 -19.12 -10.40 -5.76
C ALA A 28 -17.85 -11.25 -5.73
N ASP A 29 -18.05 -12.57 -5.68
CA ASP A 29 -16.97 -13.53 -5.70
C ASP A 29 -16.26 -13.42 -7.05
N LEU A 30 -15.08 -12.80 -7.04
CA LEU A 30 -14.21 -12.60 -8.19
C LEU A 30 -13.60 -13.95 -8.55
N LYS A 31 -14.43 -14.77 -9.18
CA LYS A 31 -14.12 -16.09 -9.68
C LYS A 31 -12.97 -16.00 -10.68
N ASN A 32 -11.75 -16.24 -10.18
CA ASN A 32 -10.58 -16.78 -10.88
C ASN A 32 -10.53 -16.42 -12.38
N MET A 33 -10.55 -15.12 -12.69
CA MET A 33 -10.15 -14.61 -14.00
C MET A 33 -8.63 -14.61 -13.98
N GLY A 34 -7.98 -15.09 -15.06
CA GLY A 34 -6.52 -15.25 -15.19
C GLY A 34 -5.63 -14.01 -14.93
N ASP A 35 -6.20 -12.92 -14.41
CA ASP A 35 -5.56 -11.72 -13.87
C ASP A 35 -5.01 -11.90 -12.43
N ALA A 36 -5.46 -12.90 -11.66
CA ALA A 36 -4.89 -13.20 -10.34
C ALA A 36 -3.41 -13.64 -10.43
N ASP A 37 -3.03 -14.28 -11.54
CA ASP A 37 -1.65 -14.69 -11.82
C ASP A 37 -0.74 -13.49 -12.15
N VAL A 38 -1.30 -12.44 -12.77
CA VAL A 38 -0.57 -11.22 -13.09
C VAL A 38 -0.22 -10.45 -11.81
N HIS A 39 -1.13 -10.43 -10.84
CA HIS A 39 -0.82 -9.93 -9.51
C HIS A 39 0.14 -10.83 -8.76
N ALA A 40 0.05 -12.17 -8.85
CA ALA A 40 0.99 -13.09 -8.20
C ALA A 40 2.43 -12.98 -8.72
N VAL A 41 2.60 -12.78 -10.04
CA VAL A 41 3.90 -12.51 -10.67
C VAL A 41 4.42 -11.12 -10.32
N SER A 42 3.55 -10.10 -10.34
CA SER A 42 3.85 -8.76 -9.83
C SER A 42 4.26 -8.81 -8.37
N ASP A 43 3.61 -9.64 -7.57
CA ASP A 43 3.87 -9.84 -6.15
C ASP A 43 5.24 -10.46 -5.90
N GLN A 44 5.67 -11.43 -6.71
CA GLN A 44 7.00 -12.02 -6.56
C GLN A 44 8.11 -11.05 -6.99
N VAL A 45 7.90 -10.31 -8.07
CA VAL A 45 8.82 -9.25 -8.52
C VAL A 45 8.90 -8.15 -7.46
N ILE A 46 7.76 -7.67 -6.97
CA ILE A 46 7.69 -6.63 -5.94
C ILE A 46 8.29 -7.12 -4.63
N ARG A 47 8.02 -8.35 -4.19
CA ARG A 47 8.68 -8.94 -3.00
C ARG A 47 10.19 -9.00 -3.17
N THR A 48 10.68 -9.43 -4.32
CA THR A 48 12.12 -9.50 -4.62
C THR A 48 12.73 -8.09 -4.60
N VAL A 49 12.06 -7.14 -5.25
CA VAL A 49 12.46 -5.73 -5.26
C VAL A 49 12.45 -5.12 -3.86
N MET A 50 11.45 -5.42 -3.04
CA MET A 50 11.34 -4.99 -1.64
C MET A 50 12.43 -5.61 -0.76
N GLN A 51 12.74 -6.89 -0.95
CA GLN A 51 13.85 -7.57 -0.27
C GLN A 51 15.19 -6.94 -0.66
N ASN A 52 15.38 -6.66 -1.96
CA ASN A 52 16.57 -5.98 -2.46
C ASN A 52 16.68 -4.57 -1.87
N MET A 53 15.61 -3.77 -1.88
CA MET A 53 15.57 -2.46 -1.23
C MET A 53 15.91 -2.55 0.26
N LYS A 54 15.27 -3.47 0.98
CA LYS A 54 15.51 -3.65 2.42
C LYS A 54 16.95 -4.03 2.74
N SER A 55 17.58 -4.86 1.90
CA SER A 55 19.00 -5.22 2.06
C SER A 55 19.94 -4.03 1.91
N LYS A 56 19.53 -2.97 1.22
CA LYS A 56 20.30 -1.73 1.01
C LYS A 56 20.05 -0.65 2.04
N THR A 57 19.05 -0.82 2.91
CA THR A 57 18.66 0.20 3.88
C THR A 57 18.92 -0.15 5.34
N VAL A 58 19.57 -1.30 5.62
CA VAL A 58 19.85 -1.73 6.99
C VAL A 58 20.89 -0.80 7.63
N ASP A 59 20.54 -0.29 8.80
CA ASP A 59 21.27 0.61 9.71
C ASP A 59 21.14 2.13 9.50
N ASN A 60 21.05 2.86 10.63
CA ASN A 60 20.96 4.33 10.71
C ASN A 60 22.32 5.02 10.58
N ASP A 61 23.40 4.25 10.50
CA ASP A 61 24.76 4.77 10.48
C ASP A 61 25.09 5.45 9.15
N GLU A 62 26.16 6.23 9.09
CA GLU A 62 26.63 6.73 7.80
C GLU A 62 27.06 5.56 6.91
N ILE A 63 26.67 5.56 5.62
CA ILE A 63 27.19 4.56 4.67
C ILE A 63 28.65 4.88 4.40
N ILE A 64 29.54 4.02 4.90
CA ILE A 64 30.98 4.09 4.66
C ILE A 64 31.38 2.89 3.80
N PHE A 65 31.86 3.14 2.58
CA PHE A 65 32.36 2.10 1.68
C PHE A 65 33.80 1.72 2.02
N LYS A 66 34.14 0.43 1.92
CA LYS A 66 35.51 -0.05 2.18
C LYS A 66 36.46 0.22 1.01
N ASN A 67 35.92 0.31 -0.21
CA ASN A 67 36.66 0.60 -1.44
C ASN A 67 35.71 1.14 -2.54
N GLU A 68 36.31 1.59 -3.66
CA GLU A 68 35.54 2.11 -4.80
C GLU A 68 34.68 1.04 -5.49
N GLU A 69 35.12 -0.21 -5.52
CA GLU A 69 34.34 -1.31 -6.13
C GLU A 69 33.00 -1.52 -5.42
N GLU A 70 33.00 -1.48 -4.09
CA GLU A 70 31.81 -1.58 -3.24
C GLU A 70 30.87 -0.39 -3.48
N LYS A 71 31.44 0.81 -3.57
CA LYS A 71 30.71 2.05 -3.86
C LYS A 71 30.05 2.01 -5.24
N GLU A 72 30.80 1.67 -6.28
CA GLU A 72 30.28 1.53 -7.65
C GLU A 72 29.18 0.47 -7.73
N LYS A 73 29.39 -0.67 -7.06
CA LYS A 73 28.40 -1.73 -6.98
C LYS A 73 27.11 -1.26 -6.30
N TYR A 74 27.21 -0.56 -5.18
CA TYR A 74 26.06 -0.02 -4.46
C TYR A 74 25.22 0.91 -5.35
N PHE A 75 25.85 1.85 -6.06
CA PHE A 75 25.11 2.79 -6.89
C PHE A 75 24.51 2.14 -8.14
N ARG A 76 25.23 1.22 -8.79
CA ARG A 76 24.70 0.44 -9.91
C ARG A 76 23.47 -0.36 -9.50
N GLU A 77 23.57 -1.13 -8.42
CA GLU A 77 22.44 -1.93 -7.91
C GLU A 77 21.27 -1.03 -7.46
N SER A 78 21.56 0.17 -6.95
CA SER A 78 20.52 1.15 -6.61
C SER A 78 19.75 1.65 -7.83
N VAL A 79 20.44 1.87 -8.95
CA VAL A 79 19.82 2.22 -10.24
C VAL A 79 18.97 1.06 -10.75
N ASP A 80 19.47 -0.18 -10.68
CA ASP A 80 18.75 -1.37 -11.15
C ASP A 80 17.45 -1.62 -10.36
N VAL A 81 17.53 -1.49 -9.03
CA VAL A 81 16.36 -1.55 -8.14
C VAL A 81 15.36 -0.46 -8.52
N ALA A 82 15.81 0.78 -8.68
CA ALA A 82 14.93 1.88 -9.03
C ALA A 82 14.27 1.72 -10.41
N ASN A 83 15.00 1.19 -11.41
CA ASN A 83 14.42 0.85 -12.72
C ASN A 83 13.31 -0.21 -12.56
N SER A 84 13.57 -1.26 -11.78
CA SER A 84 12.62 -2.35 -11.55
C SER A 84 11.36 -1.86 -10.83
N VAL A 85 11.51 -1.00 -9.82
CA VAL A 85 10.38 -0.40 -9.10
C VAL A 85 9.57 0.49 -10.04
N GLN A 86 10.22 1.34 -10.83
CA GLN A 86 9.49 2.21 -11.75
C GLN A 86 8.69 1.39 -12.76
N ALA A 87 9.29 0.39 -13.39
CA ALA A 87 8.59 -0.47 -14.34
C ALA A 87 7.36 -1.15 -13.70
N SER A 88 7.50 -1.60 -12.46
CA SER A 88 6.38 -2.19 -11.69
C SER A 88 5.30 -1.16 -11.38
N ALA A 89 5.67 0.06 -10.98
CA ALA A 89 4.73 1.14 -10.68
C ALA A 89 3.96 1.62 -11.92
N ASP A 90 4.65 1.73 -13.05
CA ASP A 90 4.05 2.11 -14.34
C ASP A 90 3.08 1.01 -14.81
N PHE A 91 3.46 -0.26 -14.66
CA PHE A 91 2.57 -1.40 -14.93
C PHE A 91 1.32 -1.40 -14.05
N ILE A 92 1.51 -1.23 -12.73
CA ILE A 92 0.42 -1.24 -11.75
C ILE A 92 -0.57 -0.10 -12.02
N THR A 93 -0.09 1.07 -12.43
CA THR A 93 -0.95 2.20 -12.81
C THR A 93 -1.90 1.82 -13.95
N GLY A 94 -1.44 1.03 -14.92
CA GLY A 94 -2.24 0.58 -16.06
C GLY A 94 -3.28 -0.51 -15.76
N ILE A 95 -3.16 -1.22 -14.64
CA ILE A 95 -4.13 -2.25 -14.24
C ILE A 95 -5.14 -1.75 -13.22
N GLY A 96 -4.91 -0.60 -12.58
CA GLY A 96 -5.81 -0.04 -11.56
C GLY A 96 -7.25 0.13 -12.03
N GLU A 97 -7.46 0.45 -13.31
CA GLU A 97 -8.79 0.56 -13.94
C GLU A 97 -9.52 -0.78 -14.05
N ARG A 98 -8.77 -1.89 -14.06
CA ARG A 98 -9.31 -3.26 -14.15
C ARG A 98 -9.65 -3.83 -12.78
N LEU A 99 -9.14 -3.21 -11.71
CA LEU A 99 -9.48 -3.60 -10.35
C LEU A 99 -10.90 -3.09 -10.03
N GLN A 100 -11.70 -3.93 -9.37
CA GLN A 100 -13.05 -3.57 -8.90
C GLN A 100 -13.02 -2.64 -7.67
N LEU A 101 -12.19 -1.61 -7.75
CA LEU A 101 -12.04 -0.58 -6.73
C LEU A 101 -13.13 0.48 -6.90
N THR A 102 -13.58 1.06 -5.78
CA THR A 102 -14.37 2.29 -5.82
C THR A 102 -13.58 3.42 -6.46
N ARG A 103 -14.26 4.46 -6.94
CA ARG A 103 -13.58 5.65 -7.52
C ARG A 103 -12.55 6.26 -6.56
N GLN A 104 -12.84 6.30 -5.26
CA GLN A 104 -11.91 6.83 -4.26
C GLN A 104 -10.68 5.93 -4.09
N GLU A 105 -10.88 4.60 -4.09
CA GLU A 105 -9.79 3.63 -4.03
C GLU A 105 -8.93 3.66 -5.30
N GLN A 106 -9.52 3.80 -6.49
CA GLN A 106 -8.78 3.95 -7.75
C GLN A 106 -7.88 5.19 -7.75
N LEU A 107 -8.39 6.32 -7.24
CA LEU A 107 -7.61 7.55 -7.10
C LEU A 107 -6.43 7.35 -6.15
N GLU A 108 -6.67 6.71 -5.00
CA GLU A 108 -5.63 6.47 -4.00
C GLU A 108 -4.58 5.47 -4.49
N PHE A 109 -5.02 4.40 -5.16
CA PHE A 109 -4.15 3.40 -5.77
C PHE A 109 -3.24 4.05 -6.83
N SER A 110 -3.82 4.82 -7.74
CA SER A 110 -3.07 5.54 -8.78
C SER A 110 -2.10 6.57 -8.18
N ARG A 111 -2.50 7.25 -7.10
CA ARG A 111 -1.64 8.19 -6.38
C ARG A 111 -0.42 7.51 -5.77
N LEU A 112 -0.61 6.35 -5.12
CA LEU A 112 0.49 5.58 -4.52
C LEU A 112 1.43 5.03 -5.58
N ALA A 113 0.89 4.49 -6.68
CA ALA A 113 1.69 4.00 -7.81
C ALA A 113 2.52 5.14 -8.45
N SER A 114 1.90 6.29 -8.71
CA SER A 114 2.59 7.48 -9.23
C SER A 114 3.69 7.98 -8.28
N THR A 115 3.41 8.00 -6.97
CA THR A 115 4.40 8.36 -5.94
C THR A 115 5.60 7.41 -5.97
N LEU A 116 5.35 6.10 -6.10
CA LEU A 116 6.40 5.09 -6.18
C LEU A 116 7.28 5.25 -7.42
N SER A 117 6.66 5.52 -8.59
CA SER A 117 7.37 5.81 -9.85
C SER A 117 8.27 7.06 -9.71
N GLN A 118 7.76 8.12 -9.09
CA GLN A 118 8.53 9.36 -8.83
C GLN A 118 9.71 9.11 -7.88
N GLN A 119 9.49 8.44 -6.75
CA GLN A 119 10.55 8.12 -5.79
C GLN A 119 11.64 7.25 -6.41
N ALA A 120 11.27 6.28 -7.26
CA ALA A 120 12.23 5.49 -8.02
C ALA A 120 13.07 6.37 -8.96
N GLY A 121 12.46 7.33 -9.65
CA GLY A 121 13.16 8.33 -10.44
C GLY A 121 14.17 9.16 -9.63
N GLU A 122 13.82 9.51 -8.39
CA GLU A 122 14.72 10.22 -7.48
C GLU A 122 15.89 9.35 -7.01
N VAL A 123 15.67 8.08 -6.68
CA VAL A 123 16.76 7.14 -6.34
C VAL A 123 17.80 7.09 -7.45
N ARG A 124 17.38 6.98 -8.72
CA ARG A 124 18.33 6.96 -9.84
C ARG A 124 19.16 8.23 -9.92
N LYS A 125 18.53 9.39 -9.81
CA LYS A 125 19.24 10.69 -9.84
C LYS A 125 20.25 10.78 -8.70
N LEU A 126 19.88 10.34 -7.50
CA LEU A 126 20.74 10.33 -6.33
C LEU A 126 21.89 9.33 -6.45
N ALA A 127 21.63 8.15 -7.05
CA ALA A 127 22.64 7.13 -7.29
C ALA A 127 23.66 7.55 -8.35
N VAL A 128 23.22 8.17 -9.46
CA VAL A 128 24.10 8.76 -10.47
C VAL A 128 24.94 9.90 -9.88
N SER A 129 24.40 10.62 -8.90
CA SER A 129 25.13 11.68 -8.18
C SER A 129 25.97 11.15 -7.00
N GLU A 130 26.07 9.83 -6.84
CA GLU A 130 26.81 9.15 -5.77
C GLU A 130 26.45 9.58 -4.33
N LYS A 131 25.19 9.95 -4.09
CA LYS A 131 24.71 10.43 -2.78
C LYS A 131 24.19 9.27 -1.92
N ALA A 132 25.08 8.43 -1.40
CA ALA A 132 24.74 7.16 -0.72
C ALA A 132 23.65 7.28 0.35
N ASN A 133 23.82 8.19 1.32
CA ASN A 133 22.85 8.41 2.39
C ASN A 133 21.49 8.90 1.86
N ALA A 134 21.50 9.74 0.82
CA ALA A 134 20.26 10.22 0.21
C ALA A 134 19.55 9.11 -0.57
N VAL A 135 20.29 8.25 -1.29
CA VAL A 135 19.78 7.04 -1.94
C VAL A 135 19.08 6.16 -0.91
N ARG A 136 19.75 5.85 0.21
CA ARG A 136 19.16 5.05 1.30
C ARG A 136 17.88 5.67 1.84
N ASN A 137 17.91 6.95 2.17
CA ASN A 137 16.75 7.64 2.73
C ASN A 137 15.57 7.60 1.77
N LYS A 138 15.83 7.75 0.46
CA LYS A 138 14.78 7.65 -0.56
C LYS A 138 14.27 6.22 -0.73
N MET A 139 15.14 5.21 -0.71
CA MET A 139 14.73 3.81 -0.71
C MET A 139 13.86 3.46 0.51
N ASN A 140 14.15 4.00 1.70
CA ASN A 140 13.30 3.84 2.88
C ASN A 140 11.92 4.47 2.69
N GLN A 141 11.83 5.64 2.03
CA GLN A 141 10.55 6.23 1.67
C GLN A 141 9.77 5.36 0.68
N MET A 142 10.44 4.76 -0.31
CA MET A 142 9.84 3.80 -1.24
C MET A 142 9.27 2.58 -0.53
N ILE A 143 10.01 2.00 0.43
CA ILE A 143 9.52 0.91 1.28
C ILE A 143 8.23 1.33 2.00
N GLY A 144 8.18 2.55 2.55
CA GLY A 144 6.98 3.10 3.19
C GLY A 144 5.78 3.23 2.24
N THR A 145 6.01 3.68 1.01
CA THR A 145 4.96 3.76 -0.03
C THR A 145 4.48 2.38 -0.45
N CYS A 146 5.38 1.41 -0.65
CA CYS A 146 5.02 0.02 -0.93
C CYS A 146 4.17 -0.57 0.20
N ASN A 147 4.60 -0.40 1.46
CA ASN A 147 3.83 -0.88 2.62
C ASN A 147 2.44 -0.23 2.68
N SER A 148 2.34 1.08 2.45
CA SER A 148 1.04 1.78 2.43
C SER A 148 0.10 1.23 1.35
N CYS A 149 0.63 0.92 0.17
CA CYS A 149 -0.14 0.31 -0.92
C CYS A 149 -0.62 -1.10 -0.52
N HIS A 150 0.29 -1.93 -0.02
CA HIS A 150 -0.05 -3.28 0.40
C HIS A 150 -1.02 -3.29 1.60
N ASP A 151 -0.79 -2.51 2.64
CA ASP A 151 -1.69 -2.45 3.80
C ASP A 151 -3.12 -2.05 3.41
N ARG A 152 -3.24 -1.19 2.38
CA ARG A 152 -4.54 -0.71 1.90
C ARG A 152 -5.24 -1.69 0.96
N PHE A 153 -4.50 -2.43 0.14
CA PHE A 153 -5.06 -3.20 -0.98
C PHE A 153 -4.75 -4.71 -0.95
N ARG A 154 -4.02 -5.23 0.05
CA ARG A 154 -3.67 -6.66 0.20
C ARG A 154 -4.86 -7.55 0.57
N VAL A 155 -6.00 -6.99 0.96
CA VAL A 155 -7.22 -7.74 1.33
C VAL A 155 -8.19 -7.82 0.15
N MET A 156 -7.71 -8.34 -0.99
CA MET A 156 -8.55 -8.69 -2.15
C MET A 156 -8.53 -10.19 -2.49
N SER A 157 -8.16 -11.03 -1.52
CA SER A 157 -8.47 -12.46 -1.52
C SER A 157 -9.36 -12.72 -0.30
N ALA A 158 -10.66 -12.87 -0.54
CA ALA A 158 -11.56 -13.48 0.43
C ALA A 158 -11.43 -15.01 0.27
N GLU A 159 -11.16 -15.69 1.38
CA GLU A 159 -11.60 -17.08 1.56
C GLU A 159 -13.13 -17.15 1.58
#